data_AF-A0AAD6TEY4-F1
#
_entry.id   AF-A0AAD6TEY4-F1
#
_cell.length_a   1.000
_cell.length_b   1.000
_cell.length_c   1.000
_cell.angle_alpha   90.00
_cell.angle_beta   90.00
_cell.angle_gamma   90.00
#
_symmetry.space_group_name_H-M   'P 1'
#
loop_
_entity.id
_entity.type
_entity.pdbx_description
1 polymer ?
#
loop_
_entity_poly.entity_id
_entity_poly.type
_entity_poly.pdbx_seq_one_letter_code
_entity_poly.pdbx_strand_id
1 'polypeptide(L)'
;MISTAFILSSLTAIGVVAALGPAAVNLRTAANYTILAETGITNVATSAITGAMAVCPIGAAAITGFSPLMLDLSGRFSTSSQVTGHIFACDYASPTPSTLTIAIADMGTAFTDAITRTPPNFINLAAGNIGGLILTPGLYSWTTAVTINSSITLLGGAADTWIFQVNGTLTIANGAQMILVGGARAVNIVWAMTGAVTAGTTSHLEGVFLGKTGITLQTGATANSRLLAQTLVALQQVTVTA
;
A
#
# COMPACT_ATOMS: atom_id res chain seq x y z
N MET A 1 64.41 -33.49 -1.84
CA MET A 1 63.00 -33.26 -1.45
C MET A 1 62.73 -31.77 -1.49
N ILE A 2 62.08 -31.24 -2.52
CA ILE A 2 61.47 -29.91 -2.47
C ILE A 2 60.10 -30.04 -3.13
N SER A 3 59.08 -29.88 -2.29
CA SER A 3 57.68 -30.06 -2.59
C SER A 3 57.11 -28.74 -3.10
N THR A 4 56.63 -28.70 -4.33
CA THR A 4 55.92 -27.54 -4.89
C THR A 4 54.44 -27.63 -4.53
N ALA A 5 53.99 -26.74 -3.64
CA ALA A 5 52.59 -26.62 -3.26
C ALA A 5 51.81 -25.81 -4.32
N PHE A 6 50.72 -26.38 -4.83
CA PHE A 6 49.79 -25.72 -5.74
C PHE A 6 48.65 -25.13 -4.91
N ILE A 7 48.54 -23.81 -4.83
CA ILE A 7 47.44 -23.15 -4.11
C ILE A 7 46.30 -22.91 -5.09
N LEU A 8 45.19 -23.65 -4.94
CA LEU A 8 43.92 -23.30 -5.59
C LEU A 8 43.31 -22.11 -4.83
N SER A 9 43.30 -20.94 -5.45
CA SER A 9 42.46 -19.83 -4.99
C SER A 9 41.01 -20.08 -5.39
N SER A 10 40.15 -20.42 -4.43
CA SER A 10 38.70 -20.50 -4.64
C SER A 10 38.12 -19.10 -4.82
N LEU A 11 37.67 -18.79 -6.04
CA LEU A 11 36.93 -17.57 -6.33
C LEU A 11 35.49 -17.74 -5.84
N THR A 12 35.14 -17.16 -4.69
CA THR A 12 33.75 -17.06 -4.25
C THR A 12 33.05 -16.02 -5.13
N ALA A 13 32.27 -16.48 -6.12
CA ALA A 13 31.37 -15.62 -6.84
C ALA A 13 30.27 -15.15 -5.88
N ILE A 14 30.31 -13.86 -5.50
CA ILE A 14 29.19 -13.19 -4.83
C ILE A 14 28.12 -13.07 -5.91
N GLY A 15 27.19 -14.02 -5.95
CA GLY A 15 26.01 -13.93 -6.80
C GLY A 15 25.16 -12.75 -6.33
N VAL A 16 25.28 -11.59 -7.00
CA VAL A 16 24.29 -10.53 -6.86
C VAL A 16 23.01 -11.06 -7.48
N VAL A 17 22.07 -11.52 -6.66
CA VAL A 17 20.72 -11.84 -7.12
C VAL A 17 20.10 -10.50 -7.52
N ALA A 18 19.98 -10.27 -8.83
CA ALA A 18 19.30 -9.09 -9.34
C ALA A 18 17.82 -9.17 -8.90
N ALA A 19 17.32 -8.09 -8.31
CA ALA A 19 15.91 -7.96 -7.98
C ALA A 19 15.06 -8.11 -9.24
N LEU A 20 14.03 -8.95 -9.18
CA LEU A 20 13.06 -9.12 -10.25
C LEU A 20 11.94 -8.09 -10.16
N GLY A 21 11.33 -7.80 -11.31
CA GLY A 21 10.23 -6.85 -11.43
C GLY A 21 10.66 -5.43 -11.83
N PRO A 22 9.69 -4.50 -11.91
CA PRO A 22 9.94 -3.12 -12.31
C PRO A 22 10.66 -2.31 -11.23
N ALA A 23 11.29 -1.19 -11.59
CA ALA A 23 11.84 -0.27 -10.59
C ALA A 23 10.76 0.16 -9.58
N ALA A 24 11.12 0.26 -8.30
CA ALA A 24 10.19 0.65 -7.24
C ALA A 24 9.50 2.00 -7.53
N VAL A 25 8.24 2.14 -7.12
CA VAL A 25 7.49 3.40 -7.20
C VAL A 25 7.92 4.29 -6.03
N ASN A 26 8.36 5.51 -6.33
CA ASN A 26 8.80 6.44 -5.30
C ASN A 26 7.62 7.20 -4.70
N LEU A 27 7.24 6.85 -3.48
CA LEU A 27 6.15 7.51 -2.73
C LEU A 27 6.54 8.87 -2.14
N ARG A 28 7.85 9.19 -2.08
CA ARG A 28 8.37 10.42 -1.48
C ARG A 28 7.73 10.70 -0.11
N THR A 29 7.17 11.90 0.12
CA THR A 29 6.61 12.27 1.42
C THR A 29 5.30 11.54 1.74
N ALA A 30 4.59 10.98 0.75
CA ALA A 30 3.43 10.13 0.99
C ALA A 30 3.81 8.83 1.73
N ALA A 31 5.07 8.39 1.65
CA ALA A 31 5.57 7.19 2.35
C ALA A 31 5.46 7.29 3.88
N ASN A 32 5.38 8.51 4.42
CA ASN A 32 5.31 8.79 5.85
C ASN A 32 3.94 8.47 6.47
N TYR A 33 2.93 8.17 5.65
CA TYR A 33 1.57 7.93 6.08
C TYR A 33 1.16 6.49 5.79
N THR A 34 0.59 5.84 6.81
CA THR A 34 -0.12 4.57 6.66
C THR A 34 -1.46 4.80 5.97
N ILE A 35 -2.13 5.91 6.24
CA ILE A 35 -3.38 6.30 5.57
C ILE A 35 -3.30 7.77 5.14
N LEU A 36 -3.49 8.05 3.86
CA LEU A 36 -3.52 9.41 3.32
C LEU A 36 -4.74 9.54 2.41
N ALA A 37 -5.59 10.53 2.64
CA ALA A 37 -6.83 10.72 1.89
C ALA A 37 -7.14 12.19 1.59
N GLU A 38 -7.88 12.47 0.52
CA GLU A 38 -8.22 13.86 0.15
C GLU A 38 -9.56 14.34 0.72
N THR A 39 -10.57 13.47 0.77
CA THR A 39 -11.95 13.85 1.08
C THR A 39 -12.44 13.31 2.42
N GLY A 40 -11.65 12.49 3.11
CA GLY A 40 -11.95 12.04 4.46
C GLY A 40 -11.39 10.67 4.81
N ILE A 41 -11.40 10.36 6.11
CA ILE A 41 -11.13 9.03 6.63
C ILE A 41 -12.24 8.70 7.63
N THR A 42 -13.05 7.69 7.33
CA THR A 42 -14.18 7.30 8.18
C THR A 42 -13.92 5.94 8.81
N ASN A 43 -14.44 5.74 10.01
CA ASN A 43 -14.25 4.51 10.76
C ASN A 43 -15.51 4.10 11.51
N VAL A 44 -15.89 2.84 11.40
CA VAL A 44 -16.79 2.18 12.35
C VAL A 44 -15.91 1.48 13.37
N ALA A 45 -15.80 2.07 14.56
CA ALA A 45 -14.91 1.62 15.63
C ALA A 45 -15.20 0.17 16.11
N THR A 46 -14.22 -0.55 16.66
CA THR A 46 -12.85 -0.11 16.98
C THR A 46 -11.84 -0.69 16.00
N SER A 47 -11.08 0.18 15.35
CA SER A 47 -9.94 -0.18 14.49
C SER A 47 -8.61 0.01 15.23
N ALA A 48 -7.55 -0.65 14.74
CA ALA A 48 -6.19 -0.52 15.23
C ALA A 48 -5.25 -0.14 14.08
N ILE A 49 -4.78 1.11 14.08
CA ILE A 49 -3.92 1.67 13.04
C ILE A 49 -2.53 1.89 13.62
N THR A 50 -1.49 1.45 12.91
CA THR A 50 -0.09 1.71 13.24
C THR A 50 0.53 2.60 12.19
N GLY A 51 1.09 3.74 12.61
CA GLY A 51 1.66 4.77 11.76
C GLY A 51 0.74 5.99 11.60
N ALA A 52 1.23 7.00 10.89
CA ALA A 52 0.53 8.27 10.74
C ALA A 52 -0.64 8.16 9.77
N MET A 53 -1.68 8.96 10.01
CA MET A 53 -2.79 9.14 9.08
C MET A 53 -3.07 10.61 8.82
N ALA A 54 -3.53 10.96 7.63
CA ALA A 54 -3.80 12.35 7.30
C ALA A 54 -4.89 12.58 6.25
N VAL A 55 -5.54 13.75 6.37
CA VAL A 55 -6.45 14.28 5.34
C VAL A 55 -6.03 15.67 4.85
N CYS A 56 -6.10 15.89 3.54
CA CYS A 56 -5.87 17.21 2.93
C CYS A 56 -6.36 17.19 1.47
N PRO A 57 -7.04 18.22 0.94
CA PRO A 57 -7.22 19.58 1.48
C PRO A 57 -8.34 19.71 2.52
N ILE A 58 -9.12 18.67 2.76
CA ILE A 58 -10.18 18.71 3.78
C ILE A 58 -9.59 18.82 5.20
N GLY A 59 -10.39 19.33 6.13
CA GLY A 59 -10.03 19.48 7.53
C GLY A 59 -10.33 18.26 8.40
N ALA A 60 -9.92 18.31 9.66
CA ALA A 60 -9.99 17.20 10.62
C ALA A 60 -11.41 16.70 10.90
N ALA A 61 -12.44 17.54 10.66
CA ALA A 61 -13.83 17.15 10.78
C ALA A 61 -14.23 15.99 9.84
N ALA A 62 -13.47 15.76 8.76
CA ALA A 62 -13.67 14.64 7.85
C ALA A 62 -12.98 13.34 8.33
N ILE A 63 -12.27 13.37 9.46
CA ILE A 63 -11.77 12.20 10.15
C ILE A 63 -12.80 11.80 11.21
N THR A 64 -13.67 10.84 10.87
CA THR A 64 -14.81 10.46 11.72
C THR A 64 -14.67 9.05 12.26
N GLY A 65 -15.24 8.79 13.45
CA GLY A 65 -15.18 7.47 14.09
C GLY A 65 -13.87 7.15 14.81
N PHE A 66 -12.98 8.13 14.94
CA PHE A 66 -11.74 8.06 15.73
C PHE A 66 -11.85 8.78 17.08
N SER A 67 -13.06 9.11 17.52
CA SER A 67 -13.30 9.95 18.69
C SER A 67 -12.91 9.29 20.03
N PRO A 68 -12.40 10.06 21.01
CA PRO A 68 -12.06 11.48 20.89
C PRO A 68 -10.76 11.69 20.08
N LEU A 69 -10.77 12.68 19.18
CA LEU A 69 -9.53 13.20 18.59
C LEU A 69 -8.96 14.25 19.54
N MET A 70 -7.83 13.94 20.18
CA MET A 70 -7.17 14.86 21.10
C MET A 70 -6.14 15.67 20.34
N LEU A 71 -6.40 16.96 20.13
CA LEU A 71 -5.45 17.88 19.51
C LEU A 71 -4.28 18.15 20.47
N ASP A 72 -3.06 18.03 19.99
CA ASP A 72 -1.85 18.36 20.75
C ASP A 72 -1.79 19.86 21.08
N LEU A 73 -1.03 20.23 22.13
CA LEU A 73 -0.84 21.63 22.55
C LEU A 73 -0.25 22.51 21.45
N SER A 74 0.55 21.95 20.54
CA SER A 74 1.08 22.71 19.41
C SER A 74 0.04 22.96 18.31
N GLY A 75 -1.13 22.30 18.37
CA GLY A 75 -2.17 22.34 17.34
C GLY A 75 -1.79 21.72 16.00
N ARG A 76 -0.69 20.96 15.92
CA ARG A 76 -0.14 20.45 14.64
C ARG A 76 -0.63 19.05 14.25
N PHE A 77 -1.07 18.27 15.23
CA PHE A 77 -1.56 16.92 15.05
C PHE A 77 -2.54 16.58 16.17
N SER A 78 -3.31 15.52 15.97
CA SER A 78 -4.13 14.92 17.00
C SER A 78 -3.77 13.45 17.23
N THR A 79 -4.27 12.88 18.31
CA THR A 79 -4.12 11.46 18.67
C THR A 79 -5.48 10.82 18.91
N SER A 80 -5.55 9.49 18.77
CA SER A 80 -6.70 8.65 19.09
C SER A 80 -6.21 7.34 19.70
N SER A 81 -6.97 6.71 20.59
CA SER A 81 -6.64 5.38 21.14
C SER A 81 -6.60 4.28 20.06
N GLN A 82 -7.22 4.52 18.90
CA GLN A 82 -7.24 3.62 17.76
C GLN A 82 -6.01 3.76 16.85
N VAL A 83 -5.13 4.74 17.12
CA VAL A 83 -4.00 5.08 16.24
C VAL A 83 -2.71 5.13 17.06
N THR A 84 -1.83 4.16 16.82
CA THR A 84 -0.43 4.20 17.28
C THR A 84 0.37 5.05 16.29
N GLY A 85 0.23 6.37 16.42
CA GLY A 85 0.79 7.35 15.49
C GLY A 85 0.11 8.71 15.65
N HIS A 86 0.43 9.63 14.75
CA HIS A 86 -0.18 10.96 14.71
C HIS A 86 -1.21 11.08 13.58
N ILE A 87 -2.26 11.83 13.86
CA ILE A 87 -3.33 12.16 12.94
C ILE A 87 -3.13 13.61 12.50
N PHE A 88 -3.13 13.87 11.20
CA PHE A 88 -2.90 15.21 10.65
C PHE A 88 -4.06 15.65 9.75
N ALA A 89 -4.31 16.95 9.68
CA ALA A 89 -5.29 17.54 8.79
C ALA A 89 -4.83 18.91 8.28
N CYS A 90 -5.34 19.34 7.11
CA CYS A 90 -4.90 20.58 6.48
C CYS A 90 -5.43 21.86 7.15
N ASP A 91 -6.33 21.76 8.12
CA ASP A 91 -6.79 22.85 8.99
C ASP A 91 -6.02 22.94 10.33
N TYR A 92 -4.97 22.13 10.52
CA TYR A 92 -4.08 22.21 11.68
C TYR A 92 -3.02 23.32 11.57
N ALA A 93 -2.34 23.61 12.68
CA ALA A 93 -1.32 24.64 12.74
C ALA A 93 -0.09 24.32 11.86
N SER A 94 0.60 25.37 11.41
CA SER A 94 1.85 25.27 10.65
C SER A 94 2.92 24.47 11.42
N PRO A 95 3.71 23.59 10.75
CA PRO A 95 3.85 23.41 9.29
C PRO A 95 2.99 22.29 8.68
N THR A 96 1.95 21.81 9.39
CA THR A 96 1.16 20.65 8.94
C THR A 96 0.52 20.84 7.57
N PRO A 97 -0.17 21.97 7.26
CA PRO A 97 -0.86 22.10 5.98
C PRO A 97 0.06 22.06 4.75
N SER A 98 1.21 22.75 4.81
CA SER A 98 2.19 22.73 3.72
C SER A 98 2.83 21.37 3.53
N THR A 99 3.09 20.65 4.63
CA THR A 99 3.65 19.28 4.58
C THR A 99 2.65 18.31 3.94
N LEU A 100 1.38 18.41 4.30
CA LEU A 100 0.33 17.56 3.73
C LEU A 100 0.04 17.87 2.26
N THR A 101 0.10 19.14 1.86
CA THR A 101 -0.06 19.53 0.45
C THR A 101 1.00 18.85 -0.43
N ILE A 102 2.24 18.78 0.05
CA ILE A 102 3.33 18.06 -0.66
C ILE A 102 3.05 16.55 -0.67
N ALA A 103 2.60 15.96 0.45
CA ALA A 103 2.31 14.53 0.51
C ALA A 103 1.18 14.10 -0.45
N ILE A 104 0.12 14.91 -0.60
CA ILE A 104 -0.94 14.66 -1.57
C ILE A 104 -0.42 14.76 -3.02
N ALA A 105 0.40 15.77 -3.32
CA ALA A 105 1.00 15.90 -4.64
C ALA A 105 1.96 14.73 -4.97
N ASP A 106 2.72 14.25 -3.98
CA ASP A 106 3.59 13.09 -4.10
C ASP A 106 2.79 11.79 -4.29
N MET A 107 1.65 11.64 -3.59
CA MET A 107 0.70 10.53 -3.81
C MET A 107 0.17 10.52 -5.26
N GLY A 108 -0.24 11.68 -5.78
CA GLY A 108 -0.68 11.83 -7.17
C GLY A 108 0.44 11.53 -8.19
N THR A 109 1.67 11.93 -7.89
CA THR A 109 2.86 11.60 -8.69
C THR A 109 3.12 10.10 -8.70
N ALA A 110 3.11 9.45 -7.53
CA ALA A 110 3.30 8.01 -7.40
C ALA A 110 2.22 7.20 -8.13
N PHE A 111 0.96 7.64 -8.04
CA PHE A 111 -0.15 7.03 -8.79
C PHE A 111 0.10 7.12 -10.30
N THR A 112 0.46 8.31 -10.79
CA THR A 112 0.73 8.55 -12.21
C THR A 112 1.91 7.72 -12.69
N ASP A 113 3.00 7.66 -11.92
CA ASP A 113 4.16 6.82 -12.20
C ASP A 113 3.75 5.35 -12.33
N ALA A 114 3.04 4.81 -11.34
CA ALA A 114 2.63 3.41 -11.32
C ALA A 114 1.71 3.04 -12.50
N ILE A 115 0.67 3.85 -12.77
CA ILE A 115 -0.35 3.53 -13.79
C ILE A 115 0.14 3.71 -15.23
N THR A 116 1.26 4.42 -15.44
CA THR A 116 1.81 4.71 -16.78
C THR A 116 3.05 3.88 -17.14
N ARG A 117 3.53 2.99 -16.25
CA ARG A 117 4.65 2.09 -16.54
C ARG A 117 4.36 1.21 -17.76
N THR A 118 5.35 1.05 -18.63
CA THR A 118 5.30 0.20 -19.83
C THR A 118 6.69 -0.39 -20.14
N PRO A 119 6.77 -1.51 -20.89
CA PRO A 119 5.67 -2.42 -21.23
C PRO A 119 5.37 -3.39 -20.06
N PRO A 120 4.11 -3.80 -19.85
CA PRO A 120 3.75 -4.80 -18.83
C PRO A 120 4.25 -6.20 -19.20
N ASN A 121 4.61 -6.98 -18.18
CA ASN A 121 4.93 -8.41 -18.31
C ASN A 121 3.65 -9.24 -18.51
N PHE A 122 2.56 -8.85 -17.87
CA PHE A 122 1.27 -9.54 -17.90
C PHE A 122 0.15 -8.57 -18.28
N ILE A 123 -0.65 -8.93 -19.28
CA ILE A 123 -1.77 -8.11 -19.78
C ILE A 123 -3.06 -8.90 -19.60
N ASN A 124 -4.04 -8.31 -18.93
CA ASN A 124 -5.37 -8.86 -18.70
C ASN A 124 -5.35 -10.29 -18.14
N LEU A 125 -4.38 -10.58 -17.25
CA LEU A 125 -4.20 -11.90 -16.66
C LEU A 125 -5.52 -12.42 -16.07
N ALA A 126 -5.88 -13.65 -16.43
CA ALA A 126 -7.10 -14.33 -16.00
C ALA A 126 -8.39 -13.51 -16.21
N ALA A 127 -8.40 -12.63 -17.22
CA ALA A 127 -9.50 -11.71 -17.51
C ALA A 127 -9.95 -10.88 -16.28
N GLY A 128 -9.02 -10.61 -15.35
CA GLY A 128 -9.27 -9.85 -14.13
C GLY A 128 -9.65 -10.68 -12.91
N ASN A 129 -10.01 -11.96 -13.03
CA ASN A 129 -10.25 -12.82 -11.85
C ASN A 129 -8.99 -13.61 -11.50
N ILE A 130 -8.21 -13.10 -10.55
CA ILE A 130 -6.88 -13.63 -10.24
C ILE A 130 -6.86 -14.53 -8.99
N GLY A 131 -8.01 -14.85 -8.40
CA GLY A 131 -8.06 -15.68 -7.20
C GLY A 131 -7.42 -17.07 -7.42
N GLY A 132 -6.67 -17.54 -6.42
CA GLY A 132 -5.98 -18.82 -6.45
C GLY A 132 -4.66 -18.82 -7.23
N LEU A 133 -4.29 -17.70 -7.86
CA LEU A 133 -3.05 -17.61 -8.62
C LEU A 133 -1.83 -17.36 -7.72
N ILE A 134 -0.69 -17.82 -8.22
CA ILE A 134 0.65 -17.42 -7.75
C ILE A 134 1.15 -16.34 -8.72
N LEU A 135 1.48 -15.17 -8.18
CA LEU A 135 1.94 -14.01 -8.91
C LEU A 135 3.43 -13.80 -8.64
N THR A 136 4.26 -13.95 -9.69
CA THR A 136 5.70 -13.70 -9.63
C THR A 136 6.02 -12.21 -9.81
N PRO A 137 7.23 -11.74 -9.51
CA PRO A 137 7.59 -10.32 -9.62
C PRO A 137 7.36 -9.81 -11.04
N GLY A 138 6.84 -8.59 -11.18
CA GLY A 138 6.54 -8.04 -12.50
C GLY A 138 5.56 -6.87 -12.52
N LEU A 139 5.41 -6.32 -13.71
CA LEU A 139 4.41 -5.33 -14.05
C LEU A 139 3.18 -6.02 -14.65
N TYR A 140 2.04 -5.88 -13.98
CA TYR A 140 0.76 -6.42 -14.40
C TYR A 140 -0.18 -5.30 -14.79
N SER A 141 -0.95 -5.49 -15.87
CA SER A 141 -1.88 -4.49 -16.36
C SER A 141 -3.23 -5.09 -16.74
N TRP A 142 -4.31 -4.48 -16.27
CA TRP A 142 -5.67 -4.80 -16.65
C TRP A 142 -6.39 -3.54 -17.16
N THR A 143 -7.09 -3.68 -18.27
CA THR A 143 -7.96 -2.62 -18.81
C THR A 143 -9.36 -2.62 -18.16
N THR A 144 -9.60 -3.54 -17.23
CA THR A 144 -10.89 -3.79 -16.57
C THR A 144 -10.69 -3.93 -15.06
N ALA A 145 -11.80 -4.10 -14.34
CA ALA A 145 -11.78 -4.46 -12.93
C ALA A 145 -11.03 -5.79 -12.67
N VAL A 146 -10.47 -5.89 -11.47
CA VAL A 146 -9.81 -7.09 -10.94
C VAL A 146 -10.56 -7.59 -9.71
N THR A 147 -10.72 -8.91 -9.61
CA THR A 147 -11.31 -9.60 -8.47
C THR A 147 -10.36 -10.65 -7.92
N ILE A 148 -10.29 -10.72 -6.59
CA ILE A 148 -9.59 -11.74 -5.82
C ILE A 148 -10.69 -12.52 -5.08
N ASN A 149 -11.29 -13.49 -5.76
CA ASN A 149 -12.41 -14.28 -5.22
C ASN A 149 -11.96 -15.40 -4.25
N SER A 150 -10.68 -15.74 -4.28
CA SER A 150 -9.97 -16.63 -3.37
C SER A 150 -8.53 -16.14 -3.19
N SER A 151 -7.84 -16.59 -2.14
CA SER A 151 -6.51 -16.09 -1.78
C SER A 151 -5.51 -16.19 -2.94
N ILE A 152 -4.62 -15.21 -3.04
CA ILE A 152 -3.51 -15.18 -4.00
C ILE A 152 -2.18 -15.30 -3.26
N THR A 153 -1.16 -15.78 -3.96
CA THR A 153 0.21 -15.81 -3.44
C THR A 153 1.10 -14.89 -4.24
N LEU A 154 1.84 -13.99 -3.59
CA LEU A 154 2.94 -13.25 -4.21
C LEU A 154 4.24 -13.95 -3.85
N LEU A 155 4.87 -14.55 -4.86
CA LEU A 155 6.06 -15.39 -4.70
C LEU A 155 7.27 -14.68 -5.30
N GLY A 156 8.21 -14.28 -4.45
CA GLY A 156 9.48 -13.70 -4.87
C GLY A 156 10.39 -13.37 -3.69
N GLY A 157 11.59 -12.90 -3.98
CA GLY A 157 12.59 -12.53 -2.99
C GLY A 157 12.32 -11.19 -2.30
N ALA A 158 13.12 -10.88 -1.28
CA ALA A 158 12.96 -9.67 -0.46
C ALA A 158 13.26 -8.34 -1.18
N ALA A 159 13.94 -8.39 -2.32
CA ALA A 159 14.22 -7.24 -3.17
C ALA A 159 13.29 -7.16 -4.39
N ASP A 160 12.49 -8.20 -4.64
CA ASP A 160 11.63 -8.27 -5.80
C ASP A 160 10.44 -7.35 -5.66
N THR A 161 9.87 -6.94 -6.80
CA THR A 161 8.86 -5.88 -6.90
C THR A 161 7.68 -6.28 -7.76
N TRP A 162 6.51 -5.73 -7.40
CA TRP A 162 5.27 -5.91 -8.12
C TRP A 162 4.60 -4.56 -8.33
N ILE A 163 4.13 -4.29 -9.55
CA ILE A 163 3.24 -3.18 -9.84
C ILE A 163 2.00 -3.74 -10.54
N PHE A 164 0.84 -3.53 -9.92
CA PHE A 164 -0.45 -3.92 -10.46
C PHE A 164 -1.21 -2.68 -10.93
N GLN A 165 -1.37 -2.52 -12.23
CA GLN A 165 -2.13 -1.45 -12.87
C GLN A 165 -3.55 -1.95 -13.15
N VAL A 166 -4.54 -1.38 -12.47
CA VAL A 166 -5.94 -1.77 -12.63
C VAL A 166 -6.72 -0.57 -13.15
N ASN A 167 -7.05 -0.58 -14.43
CA ASN A 167 -7.97 0.41 -15.01
C ASN A 167 -9.43 0.04 -14.71
N GLY A 168 -9.76 -0.01 -13.43
CA GLY A 168 -11.06 -0.40 -12.91
C GLY A 168 -11.03 -0.51 -11.39
N THR A 169 -12.03 -1.20 -10.84
CA THR A 169 -12.11 -1.50 -9.41
C THR A 169 -11.22 -2.69 -9.04
N LEU A 170 -10.79 -2.74 -7.78
CA LEU A 170 -10.20 -3.93 -7.17
C LEU A 170 -11.13 -4.44 -6.05
N THR A 171 -11.60 -5.68 -6.17
CA THR A 171 -12.44 -6.30 -5.15
C THR A 171 -11.77 -7.54 -4.57
N ILE A 172 -11.53 -7.54 -3.26
CA ILE A 172 -11.06 -8.71 -2.52
C ILE A 172 -12.26 -9.31 -1.78
N ALA A 173 -12.54 -10.59 -2.01
CA ALA A 173 -13.66 -11.27 -1.38
C ALA A 173 -13.48 -11.45 0.12
N ASN A 174 -14.57 -11.75 0.82
CA ASN A 174 -14.55 -12.04 2.25
C ASN A 174 -13.58 -13.20 2.55
N GLY A 175 -12.73 -13.03 3.54
CA GLY A 175 -11.74 -14.02 3.97
C GLY A 175 -10.58 -14.27 2.99
N ALA A 176 -10.58 -13.68 1.78
CA ALA A 176 -9.48 -13.85 0.84
C ALA A 176 -8.21 -13.14 1.34
N GLN A 177 -7.07 -13.79 1.18
CA GLN A 177 -5.77 -13.35 1.71
C GLN A 177 -4.78 -13.10 0.57
N MET A 178 -3.98 -12.05 0.68
CA MET A 178 -2.73 -11.91 -0.08
C MET A 178 -1.59 -12.54 0.72
N ILE A 179 -0.95 -13.58 0.19
CA ILE A 179 0.05 -14.37 0.92
C ILE A 179 1.43 -14.09 0.34
N LEU A 180 2.37 -13.62 1.16
CA LEU A 180 3.75 -13.38 0.75
C LEU A 180 4.61 -14.64 0.98
N VAL A 181 5.31 -15.10 -0.06
CA VAL A 181 6.18 -16.29 -0.01
C VAL A 181 7.53 -15.97 -0.65
N GLY A 182 8.59 -16.66 -0.20
CA GLY A 182 9.94 -16.53 -0.77
C GLY A 182 10.74 -15.34 -0.24
N GLY A 183 10.18 -14.59 0.71
CA GLY A 183 10.77 -13.38 1.29
C GLY A 183 10.19 -12.08 0.73
N ALA A 184 9.20 -12.14 -0.16
CA ALA A 184 8.45 -10.99 -0.65
C ALA A 184 8.00 -10.07 0.50
N ARG A 185 8.03 -8.75 0.27
CA ARG A 185 7.72 -7.73 1.28
C ARG A 185 6.64 -6.80 0.77
N ALA A 186 5.67 -6.49 1.63
CA ALA A 186 4.59 -5.54 1.35
C ALA A 186 5.09 -4.22 0.72
N VAL A 187 6.17 -3.66 1.27
CA VAL A 187 6.73 -2.38 0.81
C VAL A 187 7.15 -2.36 -0.67
N ASN A 188 7.40 -3.52 -1.29
CA ASN A 188 7.77 -3.65 -2.70
C ASN A 188 6.59 -3.97 -3.63
N ILE A 189 5.37 -4.04 -3.09
CA ILE A 189 4.16 -4.39 -3.82
C ILE A 189 3.31 -3.13 -3.95
N VAL A 190 3.00 -2.72 -5.18
CA VAL A 190 2.19 -1.52 -5.45
C VAL A 190 0.96 -1.89 -6.25
N TRP A 191 -0.20 -1.45 -5.76
CA TRP A 191 -1.49 -1.57 -6.42
C TRP A 191 -1.97 -0.18 -6.82
N ALA A 192 -2.14 0.10 -8.11
CA ALA A 192 -2.67 1.36 -8.62
C ALA A 192 -4.02 1.15 -9.32
N MET A 193 -5.09 1.76 -8.79
CA MET A 193 -6.46 1.55 -9.23
C MET A 193 -7.10 2.85 -9.69
N THR A 194 -7.66 2.87 -10.90
CA THR A 194 -8.45 4.02 -11.37
C THR A 194 -9.86 4.04 -10.77
N GLY A 195 -10.40 2.89 -10.37
CA GLY A 195 -11.65 2.72 -9.65
C GLY A 195 -11.45 2.48 -8.14
N ALA A 196 -12.54 2.10 -7.47
CA ALA A 196 -12.56 1.89 -6.03
C ALA A 196 -11.91 0.56 -5.62
N VAL A 197 -11.39 0.52 -4.40
CA VAL A 197 -10.90 -0.71 -3.75
C VAL A 197 -11.90 -1.12 -2.70
N THR A 198 -12.32 -2.39 -2.71
CA THR A 198 -13.17 -2.96 -1.67
C THR A 198 -12.54 -4.24 -1.15
N ALA A 199 -12.14 -4.23 0.11
CA ALA A 199 -11.71 -5.39 0.86
C ALA A 199 -12.86 -5.92 1.70
N GLY A 200 -13.31 -7.13 1.37
CA GLY A 200 -14.38 -7.82 2.08
C GLY A 200 -14.04 -8.13 3.54
N THR A 201 -15.03 -8.59 4.29
CA THR A 201 -14.86 -8.88 5.72
C THR A 201 -13.77 -9.93 5.93
N THR A 202 -12.96 -9.77 6.97
CA THR A 202 -11.88 -10.71 7.35
C THR A 202 -10.82 -10.99 6.27
N SER A 203 -10.77 -10.18 5.20
CA SER A 203 -9.73 -10.28 4.17
C SER A 203 -8.37 -9.76 4.66
N HIS A 204 -7.30 -10.12 3.96
CA HIS A 204 -5.95 -9.63 4.25
C HIS A 204 -5.26 -9.05 3.02
N LEU A 205 -4.68 -7.87 3.19
CA LEU A 205 -4.05 -7.08 2.14
C LEU A 205 -2.56 -6.92 2.41
N GLU A 206 -1.78 -6.95 1.34
CA GLU A 206 -0.34 -6.76 1.34
C GLU A 206 0.03 -5.76 0.25
N GLY A 207 0.64 -4.63 0.65
CA GLY A 207 1.23 -3.67 -0.29
C GLY A 207 0.79 -2.23 -0.15
N VAL A 208 1.27 -1.38 -1.05
CA VAL A 208 0.91 0.03 -1.14
C VAL A 208 -0.26 0.20 -2.11
N PHE A 209 -1.38 0.71 -1.63
CA PHE A 209 -2.59 0.92 -2.42
C PHE A 209 -2.70 2.40 -2.79
N LEU A 210 -2.49 2.71 -4.08
CA LEU A 210 -2.67 4.02 -4.70
C LEU A 210 -4.04 4.04 -5.42
N GLY A 211 -5.06 4.56 -4.74
CA GLY A 211 -6.42 4.66 -5.28
C GLY A 211 -6.71 6.04 -5.86
N LYS A 212 -7.17 6.10 -7.11
CA LYS A 212 -7.73 7.34 -7.69
C LYS A 212 -9.08 7.70 -7.07
N THR A 213 -9.78 6.70 -6.51
CA THR A 213 -11.04 6.88 -5.80
C THR A 213 -10.94 6.24 -4.42
N GLY A 214 -12.06 5.78 -3.85
CA GLY A 214 -12.11 5.36 -2.46
C GLY A 214 -11.50 3.97 -2.20
N ILE A 215 -10.98 3.79 -0.98
CA ILE A 215 -10.52 2.51 -0.45
C ILE A 215 -11.38 2.14 0.75
N THR A 216 -12.07 1.01 0.69
CA THR A 216 -12.92 0.51 1.76
C THR A 216 -12.42 -0.82 2.29
N LEU A 217 -12.18 -0.90 3.60
CA LEU A 217 -11.90 -2.16 4.30
C LEU A 217 -13.08 -2.46 5.24
N GLN A 218 -13.74 -3.60 5.00
CA GLN A 218 -14.89 -4.04 5.77
C GLN A 218 -14.48 -4.76 7.07
N THR A 219 -15.48 -5.08 7.90
CA THR A 219 -15.33 -5.65 9.25
C THR A 219 -14.26 -6.73 9.34
N GLY A 220 -13.28 -6.50 10.22
CA GLY A 220 -12.24 -7.46 10.54
C GLY A 220 -11.18 -7.66 9.45
N ALA A 221 -11.19 -6.89 8.37
CA ALA A 221 -10.11 -6.91 7.40
C ALA A 221 -8.80 -6.44 8.05
N THR A 222 -7.69 -7.00 7.60
CA THR A 222 -6.35 -6.65 8.06
C THR A 222 -5.46 -6.25 6.89
N ALA A 223 -4.48 -5.40 7.14
CA ALA A 223 -3.62 -4.90 6.08
C ALA A 223 -2.21 -4.60 6.60
N ASN A 224 -1.22 -5.17 5.92
CA ASN A 224 0.18 -4.72 5.96
C ASN A 224 0.39 -3.79 4.76
N SER A 225 -0.22 -2.60 4.85
CA SER A 225 -0.42 -1.73 3.71
C SER A 225 -0.39 -0.25 4.04
N ARG A 226 0.02 0.54 3.05
CA ARG A 226 -0.32 1.97 2.97
C ARG A 226 -1.59 2.13 2.15
N LEU A 227 -2.56 2.88 2.67
CA LEU A 227 -3.82 3.19 2.00
C LEU A 227 -3.80 4.67 1.57
N LEU A 228 -3.47 4.92 0.31
CA LEU A 228 -3.26 6.25 -0.26
C LEU A 228 -4.37 6.53 -1.30
N ALA A 229 -5.39 7.29 -0.92
CA ALA A 229 -6.59 7.51 -1.72
C ALA A 229 -6.76 8.99 -2.11
N GLN A 230 -6.98 9.26 -3.40
CA GLN A 230 -7.34 10.60 -3.89
C GLN A 230 -8.78 11.00 -3.55
N THR A 231 -9.53 10.16 -2.82
CA THR A 231 -10.81 10.54 -2.22
C THR A 231 -10.92 10.08 -0.76
N LEU A 232 -11.68 9.02 -0.49
CA LEU A 232 -12.10 8.57 0.83
C LEU A 232 -11.38 7.27 1.22
N VAL A 233 -10.97 7.15 2.48
CA VAL A 233 -10.69 5.84 3.10
C VAL A 233 -11.79 5.53 4.12
N ALA A 234 -12.44 4.38 3.98
CA ALA A 234 -13.53 3.94 4.86
C ALA A 234 -13.20 2.61 5.54
N LEU A 235 -13.25 2.59 6.86
CA LEU A 235 -12.78 1.47 7.68
C LEU A 235 -13.90 0.94 8.59
N GLN A 236 -13.92 -0.37 8.83
CA GLN A 236 -14.83 -1.02 9.76
C GLN A 236 -14.07 -2.05 10.58
N GLN A 237 -13.78 -1.75 11.86
CA GLN A 237 -13.13 -2.69 12.78
C GLN A 237 -11.89 -3.39 12.20
N VAL A 238 -10.97 -2.61 11.64
CA VAL A 238 -9.83 -3.12 10.87
C VAL A 238 -8.53 -3.06 11.66
N THR A 239 -7.51 -3.81 11.21
CA THR A 239 -6.12 -3.60 11.64
C THR A 239 -5.27 -3.19 10.44
N VAL A 240 -4.56 -2.06 10.53
CA VAL A 240 -3.68 -1.57 9.44
C VAL A 240 -2.30 -1.24 10.00
N THR A 241 -1.25 -1.80 9.39
CA THR A 241 0.16 -1.53 9.68
C THR A 241 0.92 -1.32 8.36
N ALA A 242 2.06 -0.60 8.32
CA ALA A 242 2.74 -0.22 7.06
C ALA A 242 4.26 -0.07 7.16
#